data_AF-A0AAD2PVL0-F1
#
_entry.id   AF-A0AAD2PVL0-F1
#
_cell.length_a   1.000
_cell.length_b   1.000
_cell.length_c   1.000
_cell.angle_alpha   90.00
_cell.angle_beta   90.00
_cell.angle_gamma   90.00
#
_symmetry.space_group_name_H-M   'P 1'
#
loop_
_entity.id
_entity.type
_entity.pdbx_description
1 polymer ?
#
loop_
_entity_poly.entity_id
_entity_poly.type
_entity_poly.pdbx_seq_one_letter_code
_entity_poly.pdbx_strand_id
1 'polypeptide(L)'
;MVGDANTTIIKVDNIEDEQQKEAKPTTKNHSRKNMGRNARRRRQKVLAIEAAAAQAAIGNTPALDCESSIEPGADIGNPSCILPQDRGYQWPAVKDLCLLSESDKHQLIAQLGYLPGNALQVVARVKDYFPSLCNIADEPLALKLYPLVLRDESDSTRSHRKRRRPQTQEGEDVTTIRDKTNNDINDNESREKKKKKKKDPPLVEPFPTMYWVTHPRFRALISKLELISTATAEEGGGGSGGSIKQFQDRLQKESEALASMKRAHLQYGQERFDLITQDDWKFIQNRQWEAAFSPSRGVAGIRKPSGIKCLHSHAAHYWSGCRDNVVGQWTSDQVKTLLDEADQP
;
A
#
# COMPACT_ATOMS: atom_id res chain seq x y z
N MET A 1 -52.16 57.47 8.25
CA MET A 1 -50.89 57.37 8.96
C MET A 1 -49.83 57.04 7.92
N VAL A 2 -49.08 58.06 7.56
CA VAL A 2 -48.03 58.07 6.54
C VAL A 2 -46.74 57.66 7.24
N GLY A 3 -45.98 56.73 6.66
CA GLY A 3 -44.74 56.19 7.23
C GLY A 3 -43.65 56.17 6.17
N ASP A 4 -42.62 56.98 6.38
CA ASP A 4 -41.65 57.46 5.42
C ASP A 4 -40.61 56.42 4.96
N ALA A 5 -40.23 56.54 3.69
CA ALA A 5 -39.13 55.81 3.06
C ALA A 5 -37.83 56.61 3.21
N ASN A 6 -36.86 56.05 3.95
CA ASN A 6 -35.50 56.60 4.06
C ASN A 6 -34.66 56.19 2.84
N THR A 7 -34.35 57.19 2.00
CA THR A 7 -33.39 57.10 0.89
C THR A 7 -32.02 57.54 1.38
N THR A 8 -31.05 56.62 1.43
CA THR A 8 -29.65 56.93 1.75
C THR A 8 -28.88 57.26 0.48
N ILE A 9 -28.46 58.51 0.35
CA ILE A 9 -27.59 59.04 -0.69
C ILE A 9 -26.14 58.66 -0.35
N ILE A 10 -25.49 57.86 -1.19
CA ILE A 10 -24.05 57.62 -1.13
C ILE A 10 -23.37 58.58 -2.10
N LYS A 11 -22.51 59.45 -1.54
CA LYS A 11 -21.64 60.37 -2.28
C LYS A 11 -20.54 59.60 -3.00
N VAL A 12 -20.35 59.92 -4.27
CA VAL A 12 -19.24 59.48 -5.10
C VAL A 12 -18.24 60.64 -5.12
N ASP A 13 -17.09 60.46 -4.48
CA ASP A 13 -15.97 61.39 -4.60
C ASP A 13 -14.91 60.79 -5.54
N ASN A 14 -14.74 61.46 -6.68
CA ASN A 14 -13.62 61.32 -7.59
C ASN A 14 -12.35 61.89 -6.92
N ILE A 15 -11.27 61.12 -6.93
CA ILE A 15 -9.90 61.65 -6.79
C ILE A 15 -9.06 61.03 -7.90
N GLU A 16 -8.74 61.85 -8.89
CA GLU A 16 -7.72 61.61 -9.90
C GLU A 16 -6.32 61.96 -9.36
N ASP A 17 -5.33 61.33 -9.98
CA ASP A 17 -3.93 61.73 -10.12
C ASP A 17 -3.01 61.79 -8.89
N GLU A 18 -2.15 60.77 -8.76
CA GLU A 18 -0.73 61.00 -8.45
C GLU A 18 0.19 59.85 -8.94
N GLN A 19 1.00 60.20 -9.95
CA GLN A 19 2.41 59.86 -10.14
C GLN A 19 2.84 58.40 -10.46
N GLN A 20 3.17 58.24 -11.74
CA GLN A 20 4.07 57.23 -12.29
C GLN A 20 5.46 57.30 -11.62
N LYS A 21 5.85 56.23 -10.92
CA LYS A 21 7.25 55.92 -10.61
C LYS A 21 7.66 54.65 -11.35
N GLU A 22 8.52 54.83 -12.36
CA GLU A 22 9.18 53.75 -13.10
C GLU A 22 10.00 52.86 -12.14
N ALA A 23 9.57 51.60 -12.01
CA ALA A 23 10.30 50.58 -11.26
C ALA A 23 11.37 49.93 -12.15
N LYS A 24 12.64 50.13 -11.80
CA LYS A 24 13.79 49.44 -12.42
C LYS A 24 13.66 47.91 -12.26
N PRO A 25 13.92 47.10 -13.30
CA PRO A 25 13.90 45.65 -13.20
C PRO A 25 15.09 45.17 -12.36
N THR A 26 14.83 44.84 -11.09
CA THR A 26 15.81 44.15 -10.25
C THR A 26 15.82 42.68 -10.64
N THR A 27 16.84 42.27 -11.39
CA THR A 27 17.14 40.86 -11.67
C THR A 27 17.52 40.17 -10.36
N LYS A 28 16.51 39.67 -9.64
CA LYS A 28 16.73 38.83 -8.46
C LYS A 28 17.38 37.54 -8.93
N ASN A 29 18.70 37.44 -8.73
CA ASN A 29 19.44 36.19 -8.84
C ASN A 29 18.79 35.16 -7.91
N HIS A 30 17.96 34.28 -8.49
CA HIS A 30 17.41 33.13 -7.80
C HIS A 30 18.57 32.17 -7.48
N SER A 31 19.17 32.37 -6.31
CA SER A 31 20.03 31.40 -5.67
C SER A 31 19.34 30.04 -5.71
N ARG A 32 19.91 29.12 -6.49
CA ARG A 32 19.47 27.72 -6.61
C ARG A 32 19.55 27.11 -5.21
N LYS A 33 18.47 27.20 -4.44
CA LYS A 33 18.38 26.54 -3.13
C LYS A 33 18.61 25.06 -3.36
N ASN A 34 19.71 24.55 -2.79
CA ASN A 34 20.02 23.14 -2.78
C ASN A 34 18.80 22.38 -2.23
N MET A 35 18.14 21.61 -3.09
CA MET A 35 17.03 20.77 -2.68
C MET A 35 17.52 19.85 -1.55
N GLY A 36 16.90 19.95 -0.38
CA GLY A 36 17.28 19.14 0.78
C GLY A 36 17.29 17.64 0.44
N ARG A 37 18.08 16.86 1.18
CA ARG A 37 18.29 15.41 0.97
C ARG A 37 16.99 14.62 0.75
N ASN A 38 15.91 15.02 1.42
CA ASN A 38 14.58 14.41 1.28
C ASN A 38 13.92 14.69 -0.07
N ALA A 39 14.03 15.92 -0.60
CA ALA A 39 13.51 16.25 -1.93
C ALA A 39 14.27 15.51 -3.03
N ARG A 40 15.60 15.36 -2.91
CA ARG A 40 16.40 14.56 -3.85
C ARG A 40 16.00 13.08 -3.84
N ARG A 41 15.78 12.49 -2.65
CA ARG A 41 15.27 11.12 -2.52
C ARG A 41 13.88 10.93 -3.11
N ARG A 42 12.97 11.91 -2.94
CA ARG A 42 11.64 11.87 -3.55
C ARG A 42 11.72 11.94 -5.07
N ARG A 43 12.53 12.85 -5.62
CA ARG A 43 12.75 12.94 -7.07
C ARG A 43 13.36 11.67 -7.66
N GLN A 44 14.35 11.06 -6.99
CA GLN A 44 14.89 9.76 -7.39
C GLN A 44 13.83 8.65 -7.36
N LYS A 45 12.94 8.64 -6.35
CA LYS A 45 11.82 7.70 -6.32
C LYS A 45 10.83 7.92 -7.46
N VAL A 46 10.48 9.17 -7.79
CA VAL A 46 9.60 9.49 -8.93
C VAL A 46 10.21 8.99 -10.24
N LEU A 47 11.49 9.29 -10.50
CA LEU A 47 12.18 8.85 -11.72
C LEU A 47 12.26 7.32 -11.81
N ALA A 48 12.49 6.63 -10.68
CA ALA A 48 12.49 5.17 -10.65
C ALA A 48 11.10 4.57 -10.92
N ILE A 49 10.03 5.22 -10.43
CA ILE A 49 8.64 4.83 -10.71
C ILE A 49 8.32 5.03 -12.19
N GLU A 50 8.72 6.16 -12.78
CA GLU A 50 8.52 6.46 -14.20
C GLU A 50 9.27 5.47 -15.10
N ALA A 51 10.53 5.14 -14.76
CA ALA A 51 11.30 4.13 -15.49
C ALA A 51 10.66 2.73 -15.41
N ALA A 52 10.18 2.34 -14.22
CA ALA A 52 9.50 1.05 -14.04
C ALA A 52 8.15 1.00 -14.79
N ALA A 53 7.40 2.11 -14.81
CA ALA A 53 6.16 2.21 -15.56
C ALA A 53 6.40 2.13 -17.08
N ALA A 54 7.45 2.80 -17.57
CA ALA A 54 7.84 2.74 -18.98
C ALA A 54 8.27 1.32 -19.39
N GLN A 55 9.06 0.63 -18.56
CA GLN A 55 9.43 -0.76 -18.79
C GLN A 55 8.21 -1.70 -18.82
N ALA A 56 7.24 -1.50 -17.92
CA ALA A 56 6.00 -2.27 -17.92
C ALA A 56 5.12 -2.01 -19.15
N ALA A 57 5.17 -0.79 -19.71
CA ALA A 57 4.39 -0.43 -20.91
C ALA A 57 4.95 -1.03 -22.20
N ILE A 58 6.24 -1.36 -22.27
CA ILE A 58 6.90 -1.87 -23.48
C ILE A 58 6.54 -3.35 -23.77
N GLY A 59 5.84 -4.05 -22.87
CA GLY A 59 5.30 -5.40 -23.16
C GLY A 59 6.35 -6.50 -23.40
N ASN A 60 7.65 -6.19 -23.35
CA ASN A 60 8.73 -7.17 -23.46
C ASN A 60 8.96 -7.88 -22.12
N THR A 61 7.95 -8.59 -21.64
CA THR A 61 8.22 -9.82 -20.90
C THR A 61 8.63 -10.85 -21.94
N PRO A 62 9.89 -11.31 -21.96
CA PRO A 62 10.24 -12.44 -22.84
C PRO A 62 9.29 -13.58 -22.49
N ALA A 63 8.58 -14.07 -23.50
CA ALA A 63 7.84 -15.31 -23.38
C ALA A 63 8.81 -16.36 -22.83
N LEU A 64 8.54 -16.83 -21.62
CA LEU A 64 9.16 -18.06 -21.13
C LEU A 64 8.55 -19.19 -21.95
N ASP A 65 9.14 -19.46 -23.10
CA ASP A 65 8.90 -20.68 -23.85
C ASP A 65 9.34 -21.85 -22.97
N CYS A 66 8.38 -22.39 -22.24
CA CYS A 66 8.52 -23.55 -21.37
C CYS A 66 8.41 -24.82 -22.22
N GLU A 67 9.41 -25.06 -23.06
CA GLU A 67 9.68 -26.38 -23.66
C GLU A 67 11.17 -26.49 -23.97
N SER A 68 11.99 -26.72 -22.95
CA SER A 68 13.32 -27.31 -23.16
C SER A 68 13.81 -28.03 -21.92
N SER A 69 14.07 -29.32 -22.08
CA SER A 69 14.72 -30.24 -21.15
C SER A 69 15.95 -29.62 -20.47
N ILE A 70 15.91 -29.49 -19.14
CA ILE A 70 17.04 -29.00 -18.34
C ILE A 70 17.82 -30.20 -17.78
N GLU A 71 19.06 -30.32 -18.25
CA GLU A 71 20.15 -31.10 -17.66
C GLU A 71 20.45 -30.64 -16.21
N PRO A 72 20.63 -31.56 -15.25
CA PRO A 72 20.88 -31.22 -13.85
C PRO A 72 22.37 -30.91 -13.63
N GLY A 73 22.77 -29.63 -13.57
CA GLY A 73 24.18 -29.38 -13.18
C GLY A 73 24.77 -27.98 -13.20
N ALA A 74 24.02 -26.89 -13.37
CA ALA A 74 24.62 -25.55 -13.37
C ALA A 74 24.08 -24.68 -12.22
N ASP A 75 24.94 -24.47 -11.22
CA ASP A 75 24.76 -23.52 -10.12
C ASP A 75 24.93 -22.09 -10.65
N ILE A 76 23.85 -21.55 -11.21
CA ILE A 76 23.78 -20.15 -11.64
C ILE A 76 23.62 -19.30 -10.38
N GLY A 77 24.69 -18.58 -10.03
CA GLY A 77 24.75 -17.62 -8.93
C GLY A 77 23.52 -16.73 -8.89
N ASN A 78 22.71 -16.95 -7.87
CA ASN A 78 21.41 -16.34 -7.66
C ASN A 78 21.57 -14.81 -7.53
N PRO A 79 21.13 -13.99 -8.51
CA PRO A 79 21.11 -12.54 -8.33
C PRO A 79 20.21 -12.28 -7.13
N SER A 80 20.72 -11.56 -6.13
CA SER A 80 20.05 -11.31 -4.85
C SER A 80 18.63 -10.76 -5.09
N CYS A 81 17.67 -11.68 -5.12
CA CYS A 81 16.29 -11.37 -5.34
C CYS A 81 15.82 -10.60 -4.10
N ILE A 82 15.72 -9.28 -4.22
CA ILE A 82 15.16 -8.35 -3.20
C ILE A 82 13.67 -8.67 -2.93
N LEU A 83 13.12 -9.70 -3.55
CA LEU A 83 11.74 -10.09 -3.33
C LEU A 83 11.61 -10.84 -1.99
N PRO A 84 10.59 -10.51 -1.16
CA PRO A 84 10.39 -11.15 0.13
C PRO A 84 10.33 -12.67 0.02
N GLN A 85 10.95 -13.37 0.98
CA GLN A 85 10.98 -14.83 1.08
C GLN A 85 9.67 -15.43 1.61
N ASP A 86 8.69 -14.59 1.95
CA ASP A 86 7.37 -14.91 2.53
C ASP A 86 6.45 -15.78 1.62
N ARG A 87 6.99 -16.40 0.56
CA ARG A 87 6.30 -16.88 -0.65
C ARG A 87 5.53 -18.19 -0.50
N GLY A 88 5.65 -18.88 0.63
CA GLY A 88 5.10 -20.24 0.78
C GLY A 88 3.95 -20.37 1.77
N TYR A 89 3.73 -19.37 2.65
CA TYR A 89 2.75 -19.53 3.72
C TYR A 89 1.40 -19.03 3.30
N GLN A 90 0.43 -19.95 3.24
CA GLN A 90 -0.96 -19.63 3.05
C GLN A 90 -1.69 -19.74 4.39
N TRP A 91 -2.46 -18.72 4.75
CA TRP A 91 -3.28 -18.78 5.96
C TRP A 91 -4.37 -19.88 5.81
N PRO A 92 -4.68 -20.70 6.84
CA PRO A 92 -5.61 -21.82 6.69
C PRO A 92 -6.96 -21.42 6.08
N ALA A 93 -7.60 -20.37 6.58
CA ALA A 93 -8.90 -19.92 6.06
C ALA A 93 -8.84 -19.47 4.57
N VAL A 94 -7.67 -19.07 4.08
CA VAL A 94 -7.50 -18.71 2.66
C VAL A 94 -7.64 -19.95 1.79
N LYS A 95 -7.27 -21.15 2.26
CA LYS A 95 -7.44 -22.37 1.47
C LYS A 95 -8.90 -22.66 1.16
N ASP A 96 -9.77 -22.40 2.12
CA ASP A 96 -11.20 -22.67 2.01
C ASP A 96 -11.95 -21.53 1.30
N LEU A 97 -11.46 -20.29 1.41
CA LEU A 97 -12.10 -19.09 0.87
C LEU A 97 -11.50 -18.59 -0.46
N CYS A 98 -10.41 -19.19 -0.94
CA CYS A 98 -9.74 -18.74 -2.17
C CYS A 98 -10.56 -19.13 -3.41
N LEU A 99 -10.89 -18.12 -4.21
CA LEU A 99 -11.61 -18.22 -5.47
C LEU A 99 -10.72 -17.83 -6.67
N LEU A 100 -9.39 -17.86 -6.50
CA LEU A 100 -8.45 -17.59 -7.58
C LEU A 100 -8.37 -18.77 -8.54
N SER A 101 -8.60 -18.51 -9.83
CA SER A 101 -8.27 -19.48 -10.89
C SER A 101 -6.76 -19.66 -11.02
N GLU A 102 -6.31 -20.76 -11.66
CA GLU A 102 -4.89 -20.94 -11.97
C GLU A 102 -4.36 -19.83 -12.90
N SER A 103 -5.20 -19.33 -13.82
CA SER A 103 -4.87 -18.18 -14.66
C SER A 103 -4.62 -16.92 -13.82
N ASP A 104 -5.47 -16.63 -12.83
CA ASP A 104 -5.28 -15.50 -11.92
C ASP A 104 -3.98 -15.63 -11.13
N LYS A 105 -3.67 -16.82 -10.61
CA LYS A 105 -2.42 -17.07 -9.88
C LYS A 105 -1.21 -16.77 -10.75
N HIS A 106 -1.19 -17.24 -12.00
CA HIS A 106 -0.11 -16.96 -12.94
C HIS A 106 0.02 -15.47 -13.25
N GLN A 107 -1.09 -14.78 -13.55
CA GLN A 107 -1.08 -13.34 -13.83
C GLN A 107 -0.62 -12.52 -12.61
N LEU A 108 -1.07 -12.87 -11.41
CA LEU A 108 -0.63 -12.21 -10.17
C LEU A 108 0.86 -12.43 -9.93
N ILE A 109 1.38 -13.64 -10.14
CA ILE A 109 2.81 -13.93 -10.04
C ILE A 109 3.59 -13.12 -11.08
N ALA A 110 3.11 -13.02 -12.32
CA ALA A 110 3.75 -12.22 -13.36
C ALA A 110 3.81 -10.73 -12.99
N GLN A 111 2.72 -10.16 -12.44
CA GLN A 111 2.63 -8.75 -12.06
C GLN A 111 3.40 -8.41 -10.77
N LEU A 112 3.31 -9.27 -9.76
CA LEU A 112 3.82 -8.99 -8.40
C LEU A 112 5.19 -9.64 -8.14
N GLY A 113 5.58 -10.62 -8.95
CA GLY A 113 6.72 -11.50 -8.73
C GLY A 113 6.48 -12.58 -7.67
N TYR A 114 5.26 -12.69 -7.12
CA TYR A 114 4.83 -13.70 -6.14
C TYR A 114 3.30 -13.71 -5.98
N LEU A 115 2.76 -14.76 -5.36
CA LEU A 115 1.35 -14.84 -4.96
C LEU A 115 1.23 -14.51 -3.46
N PRO A 116 0.46 -13.47 -3.07
CA PRO A 116 0.26 -13.17 -1.65
C PRO A 116 -0.42 -14.34 -0.92
N GLY A 117 0.15 -14.78 0.21
CA GLY A 117 -0.38 -15.91 0.99
C GLY A 117 -1.77 -15.69 1.60
N ASN A 118 -2.26 -14.45 1.58
CA ASN A 118 -3.60 -14.06 1.98
C ASN A 118 -4.50 -13.67 0.80
N ALA A 119 -4.14 -13.97 -0.45
CA ALA A 119 -4.96 -13.65 -1.62
C ALA A 119 -6.23 -14.52 -1.69
N LEU A 120 -7.40 -13.88 -1.87
CA LEU A 120 -8.69 -14.56 -1.95
C LEU A 120 -9.24 -14.61 -3.38
N GLN A 121 -9.33 -13.46 -4.06
CA GLN A 121 -9.92 -13.38 -5.41
C GLN A 121 -9.52 -12.10 -6.13
N VAL A 122 -9.44 -12.15 -7.47
CA VAL A 122 -9.37 -10.95 -8.31
C VAL A 122 -10.77 -10.32 -8.33
N VAL A 123 -10.88 -9.06 -7.90
CA VAL A 123 -12.16 -8.34 -7.82
C VAL A 123 -12.37 -7.33 -8.94
N ALA A 124 -11.30 -7.00 -9.66
CA ALA A 124 -11.37 -6.16 -10.83
C ALA A 124 -10.24 -6.51 -11.80
N ARG A 125 -10.54 -6.45 -13.08
CA ARG A 125 -9.58 -6.47 -14.19
C ARG A 125 -9.48 -5.10 -14.84
N VAL A 126 -8.46 -4.91 -15.67
CA VAL A 126 -8.23 -3.63 -16.34
C VAL A 126 -9.43 -3.22 -17.21
N LYS A 127 -10.00 -4.15 -17.98
CA LYS A 127 -11.15 -3.89 -18.88
C LYS A 127 -12.39 -3.35 -18.18
N ASP A 128 -12.57 -3.66 -16.90
CA ASP A 128 -13.77 -3.27 -16.15
C ASP A 128 -13.80 -1.75 -15.89
N TYR A 129 -12.64 -1.09 -15.89
CA TYR A 129 -12.49 0.34 -15.59
C TYR A 129 -11.79 1.13 -16.70
N PHE A 130 -10.98 0.47 -17.52
CA PHE A 130 -10.16 1.06 -18.58
C PHE A 130 -10.31 0.28 -19.89
N PRO A 131 -11.52 0.25 -20.50
CA PRO A 131 -11.81 -0.58 -21.67
C PRO A 131 -11.01 -0.20 -22.93
N SER A 132 -10.43 1.00 -22.98
CA SER A 132 -9.54 1.43 -24.06
C SER A 132 -8.20 0.69 -24.10
N LEU A 133 -7.79 0.07 -22.99
CA LEU A 133 -6.51 -0.66 -22.87
C LEU A 133 -6.66 -2.13 -23.26
N CYS A 134 -7.07 -2.39 -24.51
CA CYS A 134 -7.39 -3.74 -25.00
C CYS A 134 -6.24 -4.76 -24.85
N ASN A 135 -4.98 -4.33 -24.98
CA ASN A 135 -3.81 -5.22 -24.92
C ASN A 135 -3.58 -5.86 -23.53
N ILE A 136 -4.10 -5.24 -22.47
CA ILE A 136 -3.95 -5.69 -21.08
C ILE A 136 -5.31 -5.87 -20.40
N ALA A 137 -6.39 -5.97 -21.20
CA ALA A 137 -7.77 -5.95 -20.75
C ALA A 137 -8.07 -6.97 -19.65
N ASP A 138 -7.55 -8.20 -19.78
CA ASP A 138 -7.83 -9.30 -18.86
C ASP A 138 -6.88 -9.33 -17.65
N GLU A 139 -5.92 -8.40 -17.54
CA GLU A 139 -4.99 -8.39 -16.43
C GLU A 139 -5.66 -8.03 -15.09
N PRO A 140 -5.27 -8.66 -13.96
CA PRO A 140 -5.78 -8.31 -12.65
C PRO A 140 -5.42 -6.87 -12.29
N LEU A 141 -6.42 -6.10 -11.89
CA LEU A 141 -6.27 -4.71 -11.46
C LEU A 141 -6.31 -4.59 -9.94
N ALA A 142 -7.25 -5.29 -9.30
CA ALA A 142 -7.42 -5.29 -7.85
C ALA A 142 -7.67 -6.71 -7.30
N LEU A 143 -7.04 -6.98 -6.16
CA LEU A 143 -7.07 -8.26 -5.44
C LEU A 143 -7.72 -8.07 -4.08
N LYS A 144 -8.63 -8.97 -3.72
CA LYS A 144 -9.17 -9.09 -2.36
C LYS A 144 -8.27 -10.01 -1.52
N LEU A 145 -8.02 -9.59 -0.29
CA LEU A 145 -7.10 -10.21 0.64
C LEU A 145 -7.80 -10.58 1.94
N TYR A 146 -7.37 -11.68 2.54
CA TYR A 146 -7.76 -12.08 3.87
C TYR A 146 -7.11 -11.17 4.92
N PRO A 147 -7.82 -10.81 6.02
CA PRO A 147 -7.33 -9.81 6.97
C PRO A 147 -6.14 -10.24 7.85
N LEU A 148 -5.77 -11.53 7.84
CA LEU A 148 -4.60 -12.08 8.52
C LEU A 148 -3.55 -12.54 7.52
N VAL A 149 -2.27 -12.30 7.82
CA VAL A 149 -1.14 -12.70 6.96
C VAL A 149 -0.08 -13.46 7.76
N LEU A 150 0.55 -14.43 7.10
CA LEU A 150 1.75 -15.14 7.57
C LEU A 150 2.98 -14.53 6.92
N ARG A 151 4.03 -14.30 7.72
CA ARG A 151 5.33 -13.81 7.25
C ARG A 151 6.47 -14.56 7.90
N ASP A 152 7.61 -14.61 7.22
CA ASP A 152 8.85 -15.00 7.90
C ASP A 152 9.25 -13.89 8.87
N GLU A 153 9.84 -14.28 10.00
CA GLU A 153 10.48 -13.30 10.88
C GLU A 153 11.69 -12.71 10.15
N SER A 154 11.56 -11.49 9.66
CA SER A 154 12.71 -10.73 9.15
C SER A 154 13.72 -10.45 10.26
N ASP A 155 15.01 -10.30 9.92
CA ASP A 155 16.05 -9.94 10.90
C ASP A 155 15.73 -8.65 11.68
N SER A 156 15.01 -7.71 11.04
CA SER A 156 14.55 -6.47 11.68
C SER A 156 13.49 -6.70 12.77
N THR A 157 12.56 -7.63 12.57
CA THR A 157 11.53 -7.98 13.57
C THR A 157 12.11 -8.87 14.67
N ARG A 158 13.05 -9.74 14.32
CA ARG A 158 13.76 -10.63 15.25
C ARG A 158 14.54 -9.87 16.33
N SER A 159 15.18 -8.76 15.97
CA SER A 159 15.91 -7.87 16.90
C SER A 159 14.98 -7.28 17.99
N HIS A 160 13.78 -6.86 17.61
CA HIS A 160 12.80 -6.32 18.56
C HIS A 160 12.24 -7.40 19.51
N ARG A 161 12.01 -8.63 19.02
CA ARG A 161 11.53 -9.73 19.86
C ARG A 161 12.57 -10.17 20.88
N LYS A 162 13.86 -10.22 20.51
CA LYS A 162 14.95 -10.50 21.45
C LYS A 162 15.05 -9.46 22.56
N ARG A 163 14.80 -8.17 22.26
CA ARG A 163 14.79 -7.10 23.27
C ARG A 163 13.58 -7.12 24.21
N ARG A 164 12.45 -7.71 23.80
CA ARG A 164 11.21 -7.76 24.61
C ARG A 164 11.02 -9.05 25.39
N ARG A 165 11.86 -10.08 25.19
CA ARG A 165 11.92 -11.18 26.17
C ARG A 165 12.48 -10.58 27.46
N PRO A 166 11.71 -10.48 28.54
CA PRO A 166 12.30 -10.25 29.84
C PRO A 166 13.30 -11.37 30.04
N GLN A 167 14.47 -11.02 30.56
CA GLN A 167 15.42 -11.98 31.10
C GLN A 167 14.72 -12.64 32.28
N THR A 168 13.81 -13.57 32.03
CA THR A 168 13.27 -14.46 33.06
C THR A 168 14.49 -15.18 33.55
N GLN A 169 14.89 -14.82 34.76
CA GLN A 169 16.00 -15.39 35.49
C GLN A 169 15.94 -16.91 35.32
N GLU A 170 17.05 -17.47 34.83
CA GLU A 170 17.43 -18.85 35.12
C GLU A 170 17.54 -18.94 36.65
N GLY A 171 16.40 -19.13 37.30
CA GLY A 171 16.26 -19.44 38.70
C GLY A 171 16.09 -20.94 38.85
N GLU A 172 17.03 -21.53 39.55
CA GLU A 172 17.10 -22.93 39.95
C GLU A 172 15.81 -23.40 40.63
N ASP A 173 15.34 -24.61 40.30
CA ASP A 173 14.89 -25.57 41.32
C ASP A 173 14.80 -27.01 40.77
N VAL A 174 15.77 -27.81 41.23
CA VAL A 174 15.56 -29.05 42.00
C VAL A 174 15.23 -30.38 41.30
N THR A 175 16.10 -31.34 41.64
CA THR A 175 16.04 -32.80 41.55
C THR A 175 16.21 -33.45 40.17
N THR A 176 17.47 -33.69 39.81
CA THR A 176 17.82 -34.98 39.21
C THR A 176 19.14 -35.48 39.80
N ILE A 177 19.01 -36.59 40.51
CA ILE A 177 20.07 -37.33 41.18
C ILE A 177 21.14 -37.70 40.15
N ARG A 178 22.39 -37.35 40.49
CA ARG A 178 23.56 -37.48 39.64
C ARG A 178 24.34 -38.70 40.10
N ASP A 179 23.99 -39.87 39.57
CA ASP A 179 24.86 -41.05 39.67
C ASP A 179 26.02 -40.90 38.68
N LYS A 180 27.23 -40.86 39.25
CA LYS A 180 28.50 -40.89 38.53
C LYS A 180 28.93 -42.33 38.41
N THR A 181 28.87 -42.89 37.21
CA THR A 181 29.72 -44.02 36.83
C THR A 181 30.49 -43.66 35.57
N ASN A 182 31.82 -43.75 35.72
CA ASN A 182 32.79 -43.67 34.65
C ASN A 182 32.53 -44.76 33.63
N ASN A 183 32.56 -44.40 32.35
CA ASN A 183 33.20 -45.23 31.34
C ASN A 183 33.63 -44.34 30.17
N ASP A 184 34.93 -44.17 30.06
CA ASP A 184 35.60 -43.93 28.79
C ASP A 184 35.31 -45.11 27.85
N ILE A 185 35.15 -44.84 26.55
CA ILE A 185 35.65 -45.62 25.40
C ILE A 185 34.97 -45.06 24.13
N ASN A 186 35.82 -44.69 23.17
CA ASN A 186 35.63 -44.59 21.72
C ASN A 186 34.26 -44.19 21.15
N ASP A 187 34.25 -43.10 20.38
CA ASP A 187 33.68 -43.11 19.02
C ASP A 187 34.04 -41.79 18.33
N ASN A 188 35.14 -41.82 17.57
CA ASN A 188 35.62 -40.70 16.77
C ASN A 188 35.00 -40.68 15.36
N GLU A 189 33.78 -41.21 15.23
CA GLU A 189 33.15 -41.49 13.94
C GLU A 189 31.64 -41.18 13.98
N SER A 190 31.25 -39.96 14.36
CA SER A 190 29.92 -39.42 14.02
C SER A 190 29.72 -38.01 14.59
N ARG A 191 29.94 -36.95 13.79
CA ARG A 191 29.22 -35.67 14.03
C ARG A 191 29.27 -34.64 12.90
N GLU A 192 29.20 -35.08 11.63
CA GLU A 192 28.53 -34.27 10.60
C GLU A 192 26.99 -34.33 10.76
N LYS A 193 26.49 -34.23 12.00
CA LYS A 193 25.09 -33.86 12.21
C LYS A 193 25.00 -32.36 11.94
N LYS A 194 24.89 -31.99 10.66
CA LYS A 194 24.36 -30.68 10.24
C LYS A 194 23.10 -30.46 11.08
N LYS A 195 23.20 -29.65 12.13
CA LYS A 195 22.07 -29.25 12.97
C LYS A 195 21.06 -28.64 12.01
N LYS A 196 20.03 -29.41 11.61
CA LYS A 196 18.84 -28.87 10.92
C LYS A 196 18.30 -27.81 11.87
N LYS A 197 18.66 -26.56 11.61
CA LYS A 197 18.16 -25.39 12.31
C LYS A 197 16.64 -25.50 12.22
N LYS A 198 15.95 -25.79 13.33
CA LYS A 198 14.48 -25.72 13.37
C LYS A 198 14.13 -24.33 12.84
N LYS A 199 13.42 -24.27 11.70
CA LYS A 199 12.90 -23.00 11.21
C LYS A 199 11.92 -22.48 12.27
N ASP A 200 12.09 -21.23 12.65
CA ASP A 200 11.16 -20.57 13.56
C ASP A 200 9.75 -20.57 12.91
N PRO A 201 8.67 -20.72 13.69
CA PRO A 201 7.32 -20.69 13.14
C PRO A 201 7.03 -19.32 12.49
N PRO A 202 6.22 -19.27 11.42
CA PRO A 202 5.89 -18.01 10.76
C PRO A 202 5.16 -17.05 11.70
N LEU A 203 5.43 -15.76 11.54
CA LEU A 203 4.77 -14.68 12.26
C LEU A 203 3.39 -14.42 11.66
N VAL A 204 2.36 -14.41 12.51
CA VAL A 204 1.01 -13.97 12.14
C VAL A 204 0.86 -12.48 12.49
N GLU A 205 0.26 -11.69 11.61
CA GLU A 205 -0.09 -10.29 11.91
C GLU A 205 -1.37 -9.82 11.19
N PRO A 206 -2.06 -8.78 11.72
CA PRO A 206 -3.16 -8.12 11.01
C PRO A 206 -2.66 -7.42 9.75
N PHE A 207 -3.34 -7.66 8.62
CA PHE A 207 -3.07 -6.95 7.39
C PHE A 207 -3.96 -5.68 7.30
N PRO A 208 -3.39 -4.51 6.98
CA PRO A 208 -4.10 -3.23 7.12
C PRO A 208 -5.16 -2.98 6.04
N THR A 209 -5.10 -3.70 4.92
CA THR A 209 -6.05 -3.55 3.80
C THR A 209 -6.64 -4.89 3.33
N MET A 210 -7.88 -4.91 2.85
CA MET A 210 -8.49 -6.07 2.19
C MET A 210 -8.43 -5.98 0.68
N TYR A 211 -8.15 -4.79 0.14
CA TYR A 211 -8.08 -4.58 -1.29
C TYR A 211 -6.72 -4.03 -1.66
N TRP A 212 -6.13 -4.58 -2.72
CA TRP A 212 -4.80 -4.23 -3.17
C TRP A 212 -4.73 -4.09 -4.68
N VAL A 213 -4.22 -2.95 -5.16
CA VAL A 213 -3.87 -2.75 -6.57
C VAL A 213 -2.70 -3.65 -6.94
N THR A 214 -2.88 -4.50 -7.95
CA THR A 214 -1.86 -5.47 -8.37
C THR A 214 -1.08 -4.98 -9.58
N HIS A 215 -1.76 -4.39 -10.56
CA HIS A 215 -1.17 -4.03 -11.84
C HIS A 215 -0.05 -2.96 -11.70
N PRO A 216 1.18 -3.23 -12.19
CA PRO A 216 2.35 -2.35 -12.01
C PRO A 216 2.16 -0.92 -12.53
N ARG A 217 1.66 -0.75 -13.77
CA ARG A 217 1.38 0.56 -14.37
C ARG A 217 0.45 1.42 -13.50
N PHE A 218 -0.67 0.87 -13.03
CA PHE A 218 -1.62 1.59 -12.18
C PHE A 218 -1.05 1.93 -10.80
N ARG A 219 -0.28 1.04 -10.18
CA ARG A 219 0.45 1.34 -8.93
C ARG A 219 1.42 2.51 -9.11
N ALA A 220 2.15 2.54 -10.23
CA ALA A 220 3.08 3.62 -10.55
C ALA A 220 2.35 4.95 -10.75
N LEU A 221 1.24 4.97 -11.48
CA LEU A 221 0.42 6.16 -11.70
C LEU A 221 -0.18 6.69 -10.39
N ILE A 222 -0.74 5.83 -9.55
CA ILE A 222 -1.28 6.23 -8.24
C ILE A 222 -0.15 6.78 -7.35
N SER A 223 1.03 6.14 -7.34
CA SER A 223 2.20 6.64 -6.62
C SER A 223 2.65 8.02 -7.11
N LYS A 224 2.57 8.27 -8.43
CA LYS A 224 2.84 9.57 -9.04
C LYS A 224 1.84 10.62 -8.55
N LEU A 225 0.54 10.31 -8.49
CA LEU A 225 -0.49 11.21 -7.92
C LEU A 225 -0.24 11.52 -6.42
N GLU A 226 0.17 10.54 -5.63
CA GLU A 226 0.50 10.76 -4.21
C GLU A 226 1.72 11.69 -4.02
N LEU A 227 2.65 11.70 -4.97
CA LEU A 227 3.89 12.46 -4.92
C LEU A 227 3.80 13.86 -5.55
N ILE A 228 2.99 14.03 -6.60
CA ILE A 228 2.82 15.32 -7.26
C ILE A 228 2.07 16.25 -6.32
N SER A 229 2.82 17.18 -5.72
CA SER A 229 2.25 18.38 -5.10
C SER A 229 1.87 19.32 -6.22
N THR A 230 0.59 19.67 -6.35
CA THR A 230 0.18 20.76 -7.24
C THR A 230 0.90 22.02 -6.80
N ALA A 231 1.83 22.49 -7.64
CA ALA A 231 2.69 23.64 -7.38
C ALA A 231 1.95 24.99 -7.51
N THR A 232 0.64 24.96 -7.80
CA THR A 232 -0.23 26.13 -7.84
C THR A 232 -0.72 26.49 -6.44
N ALA A 233 0.22 26.94 -5.61
CA ALA A 233 -0.09 27.89 -4.56
C ALA A 233 1.16 28.77 -4.47
N GLU A 234 1.09 29.90 -5.16
CA GLU A 234 1.78 31.11 -4.76
C GLU A 234 1.75 31.19 -3.22
N GLU A 235 2.90 31.53 -2.62
CA GLU A 235 3.12 31.59 -1.15
C GLU A 235 3.53 30.28 -0.45
N GLY A 236 4.80 29.87 -0.66
CA GLY A 236 5.72 29.56 0.44
C GLY A 236 5.46 28.36 1.37
N GLY A 237 4.37 27.62 1.22
CA GLY A 237 4.01 26.50 2.09
C GLY A 237 4.53 25.16 1.60
N GLY A 238 5.63 24.67 2.17
CA GLY A 238 6.20 23.33 1.94
C GLY A 238 5.32 22.17 2.43
N GLY A 239 4.08 22.09 1.97
CA GLY A 239 3.11 21.05 2.31
C GLY A 239 3.35 19.78 1.51
N SER A 240 3.94 18.77 2.14
CA SER A 240 4.20 17.42 1.61
C SER A 240 2.92 16.58 1.40
N GLY A 241 1.90 17.11 0.71
CA GLY A 241 0.53 16.58 0.73
C GLY A 241 -0.01 15.95 -0.56
N GLY A 242 0.56 16.24 -1.74
CA GLY A 242 0.09 15.71 -3.03
C GLY A 242 -1.43 15.78 -3.26
N SER A 243 -1.97 14.92 -4.14
CA SER A 243 -3.42 14.74 -4.31
C SER A 243 -4.12 14.26 -3.02
N ILE A 244 -3.39 13.66 -2.07
CA ILE A 244 -3.96 13.23 -0.77
C ILE A 244 -4.52 14.44 -0.01
N LYS A 245 -3.73 15.49 0.18
CA LYS A 245 -4.18 16.70 0.89
C LYS A 245 -5.35 17.35 0.16
N GLN A 246 -5.27 17.46 -1.17
CA GLN A 246 -6.36 17.99 -2.00
C GLN A 246 -7.67 17.23 -1.76
N PHE A 247 -7.63 15.90 -1.76
CA PHE A 247 -8.82 15.07 -1.52
C PHE A 247 -9.31 15.16 -0.08
N GLN A 248 -8.42 15.26 0.92
CA GLN A 248 -8.83 15.47 2.31
C GLN A 248 -9.52 16.83 2.51
N ASP A 249 -9.00 17.87 1.87
CA ASP A 249 -9.59 19.22 1.91
C ASP A 249 -10.95 19.21 1.20
N ARG A 250 -11.05 18.52 0.06
CA ARG A 250 -12.30 18.32 -0.67
C ARG A 250 -13.35 17.60 0.18
N LEU A 251 -12.99 16.50 0.85
CA LEU A 251 -13.88 15.79 1.77
C LEU A 251 -14.35 16.65 2.95
N GLN A 252 -13.56 17.62 3.40
CA GLN A 252 -13.97 18.52 4.47
C GLN A 252 -14.95 19.59 4.00
N LYS A 253 -14.85 20.01 2.73
CA LYS A 253 -15.71 21.04 2.13
C LYS A 253 -17.03 20.47 1.61
N GLU A 254 -17.01 19.27 1.03
CA GLU A 254 -18.16 18.63 0.39
C GLU A 254 -18.83 17.65 1.37
N SER A 255 -19.94 18.07 1.99
CA SER A 255 -20.66 17.28 3.01
C SER A 255 -21.20 15.95 2.47
N GLU A 256 -21.69 15.92 1.23
CA GLU A 256 -22.17 14.71 0.56
C GLU A 256 -21.04 13.71 0.31
N ALA A 257 -19.87 14.19 -0.16
CA ALA A 257 -18.68 13.37 -0.36
C ALA A 257 -18.20 12.75 0.97
N LEU A 258 -18.24 13.52 2.06
CA LEU A 258 -17.92 13.02 3.40
C LEU A 258 -18.93 11.96 3.87
N ALA A 259 -20.23 12.17 3.63
CA ALA A 259 -21.26 11.19 3.97
C ALA A 259 -21.08 9.89 3.18
N SER A 260 -20.75 10.00 1.89
CA SER A 260 -20.39 8.85 1.05
C SER A 260 -19.17 8.10 1.58
N MET A 261 -18.09 8.81 1.90
CA MET A 261 -16.90 8.18 2.50
C MET A 261 -17.19 7.50 3.84
N LYS A 262 -18.08 8.05 4.68
CA LYS A 262 -18.49 7.40 5.93
C LYS A 262 -19.14 6.05 5.67
N ARG A 263 -20.05 5.96 4.67
CA ARG A 263 -20.66 4.69 4.26
C ARG A 263 -19.62 3.71 3.74
N ALA A 264 -18.72 4.16 2.87
CA ALA A 264 -17.63 3.33 2.35
C ALA A 264 -16.72 2.77 3.46
N HIS A 265 -16.35 3.60 4.45
CA HIS A 265 -15.54 3.15 5.58
C HIS A 265 -16.28 2.14 6.46
N LEU A 266 -17.58 2.36 6.74
CA LEU A 266 -18.38 1.44 7.53
C LEU A 266 -18.58 0.09 6.82
N GLN A 267 -18.96 0.12 5.54
CA GLN A 267 -19.11 -1.09 4.72
C GLN A 267 -17.81 -1.89 4.68
N TYR A 268 -16.67 -1.22 4.44
CA TYR A 268 -15.36 -1.85 4.42
C TYR A 268 -15.02 -2.52 5.76
N GLY A 269 -15.28 -1.83 6.87
CA GLY A 269 -15.01 -2.36 8.20
C GLY A 269 -15.88 -3.56 8.54
N GLN A 270 -17.15 -3.52 8.16
CA GLN A 270 -18.10 -4.61 8.32
C GLN A 270 -17.70 -5.82 7.48
N GLU A 271 -17.42 -5.63 6.19
CA GLU A 271 -16.95 -6.70 5.30
C GLU A 271 -15.69 -7.38 5.85
N ARG A 272 -14.76 -6.59 6.40
CA ARG A 272 -13.55 -7.14 7.01
C ARG A 272 -13.83 -7.97 8.26
N PHE A 273 -14.79 -7.54 9.06
CA PHE A 273 -15.22 -8.26 10.24
C PHE A 273 -15.87 -9.60 9.84
N ASP A 274 -16.72 -9.58 8.81
CA ASP A 274 -17.49 -10.73 8.31
C ASP A 274 -16.60 -11.78 7.61
N LEU A 275 -15.47 -11.38 7.02
CA LEU A 275 -14.52 -12.31 6.42
C LEU A 275 -13.82 -13.21 7.43
N ILE A 276 -13.73 -12.81 8.69
CA ILE A 276 -12.91 -13.51 9.70
C ILE A 276 -13.69 -14.72 10.24
N THR A 277 -13.12 -15.91 10.12
CA THR A 277 -13.72 -17.14 10.64
C THR A 277 -13.83 -17.14 12.17
N GLN A 278 -14.71 -17.96 12.73
CA GLN A 278 -14.89 -18.03 14.18
C GLN A 278 -13.61 -18.46 14.92
N ASP A 279 -12.81 -19.36 14.33
CA ASP A 279 -11.55 -19.79 14.93
C ASP A 279 -10.47 -18.71 14.85
N ASP A 280 -10.43 -17.95 13.77
CA ASP A 280 -9.54 -16.79 13.65
C ASP A 280 -9.95 -15.67 14.61
N TRP A 281 -11.24 -15.51 14.89
CA TRP A 281 -11.72 -14.60 15.94
C TRP A 281 -11.21 -14.97 17.33
N LYS A 282 -11.23 -16.25 17.70
CA LYS A 282 -10.63 -16.73 18.96
C LYS A 282 -9.14 -16.41 19.00
N PHE A 283 -8.43 -16.63 17.90
CA PHE A 283 -7.02 -16.27 17.78
C PHE A 283 -6.78 -14.76 17.97
N ILE A 284 -7.60 -13.92 17.34
CA ILE A 284 -7.55 -12.45 17.45
C ILE A 284 -7.79 -11.99 18.89
N GLN A 285 -8.77 -12.58 19.59
CA GLN A 285 -9.06 -12.28 21.00
C GLN A 285 -7.90 -12.66 21.91
N ASN A 286 -7.33 -13.85 21.73
CA ASN A 286 -6.14 -14.29 22.47
C ASN A 286 -4.93 -13.38 22.26
N ARG A 287 -4.86 -12.69 21.12
CA ARG A 287 -3.81 -11.72 20.78
C ARG A 287 -4.14 -10.28 21.14
N GLN A 288 -5.36 -10.00 21.63
CA GLN A 288 -5.86 -8.65 21.93
C GLN A 288 -5.84 -7.71 20.71
N TRP A 289 -6.24 -8.21 19.54
CA TRP A 289 -6.22 -7.48 18.27
C TRP A 289 -7.60 -6.99 17.80
N GLU A 290 -8.64 -7.11 18.61
CA GLU A 290 -10.03 -6.77 18.26
C GLU A 290 -10.15 -5.32 17.75
N ALA A 291 -9.41 -4.40 18.37
CA ALA A 291 -9.39 -2.99 17.96
C ALA A 291 -8.84 -2.76 16.55
N ALA A 292 -8.04 -3.67 16.00
CA ALA A 292 -7.55 -3.63 14.62
C ALA A 292 -8.62 -4.07 13.62
N PHE A 293 -9.50 -5.00 14.02
CA PHE A 293 -10.55 -5.61 13.20
C PHE A 293 -11.95 -5.02 13.45
N SER A 294 -12.09 -4.05 14.36
CA SER A 294 -13.36 -3.38 14.63
C SER A 294 -14.06 -2.90 13.33
N PRO A 295 -15.39 -3.08 13.20
CA PRO A 295 -16.17 -2.58 12.06
C PRO A 295 -16.10 -1.05 11.88
N SER A 296 -15.74 -0.32 12.93
CA SER A 296 -15.53 1.13 12.89
C SER A 296 -14.26 1.57 12.15
N ARG A 297 -13.36 0.63 11.82
CA ARG A 297 -12.14 0.90 11.07
C ARG A 297 -12.40 0.68 9.59
N GLY A 298 -12.40 1.75 8.82
CA GLY A 298 -12.61 1.64 7.39
C GLY A 298 -11.34 1.36 6.60
N VAL A 299 -11.37 1.69 5.31
CA VAL A 299 -10.28 1.55 4.35
C VAL A 299 -8.90 1.83 4.96
N ALA A 300 -7.95 0.91 4.77
CA ALA A 300 -6.59 0.98 5.31
C ALA A 300 -6.46 1.12 6.84
N GLY A 301 -7.52 0.77 7.60
CA GLY A 301 -7.58 0.85 9.06
C GLY A 301 -7.87 2.25 9.62
N ILE A 302 -8.35 3.16 8.76
CA ILE A 302 -8.61 4.57 9.08
C ILE A 302 -9.78 4.70 10.06
N ARG A 303 -9.63 5.58 11.06
CA ARG A 303 -10.66 5.91 12.06
C ARG A 303 -11.47 7.16 11.71
N LYS A 304 -10.79 8.19 11.19
CA LYS A 304 -11.42 9.48 10.85
C LYS A 304 -11.93 9.40 9.39
N PRO A 305 -13.23 9.58 9.11
CA PRO A 305 -13.76 9.43 7.76
C PRO A 305 -13.18 10.38 6.70
N SER A 306 -12.64 11.54 7.12
CA SER A 306 -11.93 12.46 6.23
C SER A 306 -10.43 12.16 6.10
N GLY A 307 -9.95 11.10 6.76
CA GLY A 307 -8.57 10.67 6.73
C GLY A 307 -8.29 9.88 5.46
N ILE A 308 -7.15 10.15 4.82
CA ILE A 308 -6.66 9.37 3.68
C ILE A 308 -5.24 8.96 4.01
N LYS A 309 -4.95 7.65 4.02
CA LYS A 309 -3.60 7.13 4.29
C LYS A 309 -2.78 6.99 3.01
N CYS A 310 -3.37 6.38 1.99
CA CYS A 310 -2.82 6.25 0.64
C CYS A 310 -3.96 6.10 -0.36
N LEU A 311 -3.77 6.61 -1.57
CA LEU A 311 -4.73 6.51 -2.68
C LEU A 311 -4.85 5.08 -3.19
N HIS A 312 -3.79 4.27 -3.06
CA HIS A 312 -3.79 2.85 -3.47
C HIS A 312 -4.92 2.04 -2.83
N SER A 313 -5.11 2.18 -1.50
CA SER A 313 -6.14 1.41 -0.80
C SER A 313 -7.54 1.88 -1.18
N HIS A 314 -7.71 3.18 -1.43
CA HIS A 314 -9.00 3.73 -1.84
C HIS A 314 -9.34 3.34 -3.27
N ALA A 315 -8.40 3.43 -4.22
CA ALA A 315 -8.58 2.98 -5.59
C ALA A 315 -8.94 1.49 -5.65
N ALA A 316 -8.19 0.63 -4.94
CA ALA A 316 -8.46 -0.80 -4.91
C ALA A 316 -9.87 -1.13 -4.37
N HIS A 317 -10.32 -0.45 -3.32
CA HIS A 317 -11.66 -0.64 -2.76
C HIS A 317 -12.77 -0.06 -3.67
N TYR A 318 -12.51 1.02 -4.41
CA TYR A 318 -13.47 1.49 -5.42
C TYR A 318 -13.57 0.51 -6.60
N TRP A 319 -12.42 -0.06 -7.02
CA TRP A 319 -12.38 -1.06 -8.08
C TRP A 319 -13.04 -2.39 -7.69
N SER A 320 -13.13 -2.72 -6.40
CA SER A 320 -13.91 -3.88 -5.95
C SER A 320 -15.44 -3.71 -6.07
N GLY A 321 -15.91 -2.58 -6.58
CA GLY A 321 -17.34 -2.29 -6.79
C GLY A 321 -17.96 -1.32 -5.77
N CYS A 322 -17.23 -0.86 -4.74
CA CYS A 322 -17.76 0.09 -3.76
C CYS A 322 -17.89 1.50 -4.36
N ARG A 323 -19.12 1.90 -4.73
CA ARG A 323 -19.41 3.21 -5.32
C ARG A 323 -19.43 4.36 -4.32
N ASP A 324 -19.57 4.08 -3.02
CA ASP A 324 -19.53 5.12 -1.98
C ASP A 324 -18.12 5.67 -1.72
N ASN A 325 -17.06 4.99 -2.18
CA ASN A 325 -15.67 5.38 -1.97
C ASN A 325 -15.22 6.47 -2.97
N VAL A 326 -15.70 7.69 -2.76
CA VAL A 326 -15.43 8.84 -3.65
C VAL A 326 -13.95 9.17 -3.81
N VAL A 327 -13.11 8.92 -2.79
CA VAL A 327 -11.64 9.09 -2.91
C VAL A 327 -11.07 8.11 -3.93
N GLY A 328 -11.55 6.87 -3.91
CA GLY A 328 -11.16 5.85 -4.88
C GLY A 328 -11.62 6.20 -6.29
N GLN A 329 -12.84 6.74 -6.43
CA GLN A 329 -13.36 7.27 -7.69
C GLN A 329 -12.47 8.39 -8.23
N TRP A 330 -12.22 9.44 -7.45
CA TRP A 330 -11.37 10.57 -7.88
C TRP A 330 -9.96 10.13 -8.26
N THR A 331 -9.41 9.14 -7.54
CA THR A 331 -8.12 8.53 -7.90
C THR A 331 -8.20 7.83 -9.25
N SER A 332 -9.25 7.02 -9.47
CA SER A 332 -9.47 6.32 -10.74
C SER A 332 -9.61 7.29 -11.91
N ASP A 333 -10.33 8.40 -11.71
CA ASP A 333 -10.52 9.44 -12.73
C ASP A 333 -9.20 10.13 -13.07
N GLN A 334 -8.40 10.53 -12.07
CA GLN A 334 -7.07 11.12 -12.32
C GLN A 334 -6.12 10.15 -13.01
N VAL A 335 -6.16 8.86 -12.67
CA VAL A 335 -5.37 7.84 -13.37
C VAL A 335 -5.80 7.71 -14.83
N LYS A 336 -7.10 7.78 -15.12
CA LYS A 336 -7.61 7.79 -16.49
C LYS A 336 -7.08 8.99 -17.27
N THR A 337 -7.16 10.20 -16.70
CA THR A 337 -6.59 11.41 -17.33
C THR A 337 -5.09 11.25 -17.63
N LEU A 338 -4.30 10.72 -16.69
CA LEU A 338 -2.87 10.49 -16.92
C LEU A 338 -2.57 9.44 -18.01
N LEU A 339 -3.47 8.47 -18.19
CA LEU A 339 -3.35 7.48 -19.28
C LEU A 339 -3.65 8.16 -20.62
N ASP A 340 -4.74 8.92 -20.69
CA ASP A 340 -5.16 9.62 -21.90
C ASP A 340 -4.10 10.67 -22.33
N GLU A 341 -3.47 11.37 -21.38
CA GLU A 341 -2.35 12.30 -21.64
C GLU A 341 -1.08 11.60 -22.13
N ALA A 342 -0.80 10.38 -21.65
CA ALA A 342 0.38 9.63 -22.06
C ALA A 342 0.25 9.01 -23.46
N ASP A 343 -0.97 8.79 -23.92
CA ASP A 343 -1.27 8.22 -25.23
C ASP A 343 -1.49 9.32 -26.31
N GLN A 344 -1.41 10.61 -25.95
CA GLN A 344 -1.39 11.71 -26.93
C GLN A 344 0.00 11.84 -27.59
N PRO A 345 0.07 11.94 -28.93
CA PRO A 345 1.32 11.89 -29.71
C PRO A 345 2.25 13.08 -29.53
#